data_AF-A0A0M2K4N4-F1
#
_entry.id   AF-A0A0M2K4N4-F1
#
_cell.length_a   1.000
_cell.length_b   1.000
_cell.length_c   1.000
_cell.angle_alpha   90.00
_cell.angle_beta   90.00
_cell.angle_gamma   90.00
#
_symmetry.space_group_name_H-M   'P 1'
#
loop_
_entity.id
_entity.type
_entity.pdbx_description
1 polymer ?
#
loop_
_entity_poly.entity_id
_entity_poly.type
_entity_poly.pdbx_seq_one_letter_code
_entity_poly.pdbx_strand_id
1 'polypeptide(L)'
;MADSSQSNEILSKINSIRKKHPENNDILLMYTNSLIGEKHYKEGIEFLKILYKKKPTRTYLLTQCMLKKRLGDKDSGCYEDVVHLSEQQNLIDSDYVTALFFTDTKKFSTVKQQLIKENKFKESDFLVFTLGKEKMLHELFP
;
A
#
# COMPACT_ATOMS: atom_id res chain seq x y z
N MET A 1 -20.56 13.26 3.20
CA MET A 1 -20.76 11.88 2.74
C MET A 1 -21.09 11.97 1.26
N ALA A 2 -20.13 11.74 0.37
CA ALA A 2 -20.49 11.50 -1.03
C ALA A 2 -21.39 10.25 -1.05
N ASP A 3 -22.47 10.32 -1.81
CA ASP A 3 -23.58 9.37 -1.70
C ASP A 3 -23.12 7.95 -2.07
N SER A 4 -23.27 6.99 -1.16
CA SER A 4 -22.82 5.59 -1.34
C SER A 4 -23.36 4.95 -2.62
N SER A 5 -24.52 5.40 -3.09
CA SER A 5 -25.11 5.02 -4.37
C SER A 5 -24.25 5.43 -5.57
N GLN A 6 -23.73 6.66 -5.57
CA GLN A 6 -22.90 7.19 -6.64
C GLN A 6 -21.56 6.48 -6.72
N SER A 7 -20.96 6.13 -5.58
CA SER A 7 -19.67 5.42 -5.59
C SER A 7 -19.79 3.98 -6.10
N ASN A 8 -20.86 3.29 -5.72
CA ASN A 8 -21.18 1.97 -6.27
C ASN A 8 -21.42 2.00 -7.78
N GLU A 9 -22.08 3.04 -8.29
CA GLU A 9 -22.29 3.21 -9.73
C GLU A 9 -20.96 3.41 -10.48
N ILE A 10 -20.07 4.26 -9.94
CA ILE A 10 -18.73 4.49 -10.49
C ILE A 10 -17.92 3.19 -10.50
N LEU A 11 -17.91 2.45 -9.39
CA LEU A 11 -17.20 1.18 -9.29
C LEU A 11 -17.72 0.14 -10.31
N SER A 12 -19.04 0.08 -10.50
CA SER A 12 -19.67 -0.79 -11.51
C SER A 12 -19.28 -0.42 -12.95
N LYS A 13 -19.24 0.88 -13.26
CA LYS A 13 -18.78 1.40 -14.56
C LYS A 13 -17.32 1.04 -14.81
N ILE A 14 -16.43 1.27 -13.85
CA ILE A 14 -15.00 0.92 -13.96
C ILE A 14 -14.85 -0.60 -14.16
N ASN A 15 -15.58 -1.43 -13.40
CA ASN A 15 -15.55 -2.88 -13.56
C ASN A 15 -16.00 -3.32 -14.96
N SER A 16 -17.03 -2.67 -15.50
CA SER A 16 -17.53 -2.95 -16.85
C SER A 16 -16.48 -2.63 -17.92
N ILE A 17 -15.77 -1.51 -17.78
CA ILE A 17 -14.65 -1.14 -18.66
C ILE A 17 -13.50 -2.14 -18.52
N ARG A 18 -13.11 -2.50 -17.29
CA ARG A 18 -12.07 -3.50 -17.00
C ARG A 18 -12.36 -4.85 -17.67
N LYS A 19 -13.61 -5.31 -17.62
CA LYS A 19 -14.03 -6.57 -18.26
C LYS A 19 -13.91 -6.52 -19.79
N LYS A 20 -14.07 -5.35 -20.40
CA LYS A 20 -13.89 -5.14 -21.86
C LYS A 20 -12.43 -5.01 -22.27
N HIS A 21 -11.55 -4.62 -21.34
CA HIS A 21 -10.11 -4.40 -21.57
C HIS A 21 -9.25 -5.14 -20.53
N PRO A 22 -9.32 -6.48 -20.44
CA PRO A 22 -8.70 -7.27 -19.36
C PRO A 22 -7.16 -7.22 -19.33
N GLU A 23 -6.53 -6.89 -20.44
CA GLU A 23 -5.09 -6.70 -20.59
C GLU A 23 -4.60 -5.33 -20.09
N ASN A 24 -5.49 -4.34 -20.00
CA ASN A 24 -5.13 -2.98 -19.60
C ASN A 24 -4.89 -2.90 -18.08
N ASN A 25 -3.61 -2.76 -17.72
CA ASN A 25 -3.20 -2.72 -16.32
C ASN A 25 -3.58 -1.41 -15.61
N ASP A 26 -3.71 -0.30 -16.34
CA ASP A 26 -4.09 0.99 -15.74
C ASP A 26 -5.56 0.97 -15.32
N ILE A 27 -6.43 0.39 -16.16
CA ILE A 27 -7.85 0.17 -15.82
C ILE A 27 -7.97 -0.81 -14.64
N LEU A 28 -7.16 -1.87 -14.63
CA LEU A 28 -7.11 -2.80 -13.51
C LEU A 28 -6.65 -2.14 -12.21
N LEU A 29 -5.62 -1.29 -12.27
CA LEU A 29 -5.13 -0.51 -11.13
C LEU A 29 -6.18 0.48 -10.64
N MET A 30 -6.84 1.19 -11.54
CA MET A 30 -7.93 2.10 -11.20
C MET A 30 -9.06 1.36 -10.46
N TYR A 31 -9.51 0.21 -10.99
CA TYR A 31 -10.52 -0.61 -10.34
C TYR A 31 -10.07 -1.10 -8.96
N THR A 32 -8.81 -1.53 -8.84
CA THR A 32 -8.22 -1.99 -7.59
C THR A 32 -8.21 -0.89 -6.53
N ASN A 33 -7.78 0.31 -6.91
CA ASN A 33 -7.76 1.47 -6.02
C ASN A 33 -9.17 1.91 -5.62
N SER A 34 -10.14 1.85 -6.55
CA SER A 34 -11.55 2.11 -6.23
C SER A 34 -12.12 1.09 -5.24
N LEU A 35 -11.82 -0.20 -5.40
CA LEU A 35 -12.22 -1.23 -4.42
C LEU A 35 -11.67 -0.92 -3.03
N ILE A 36 -10.40 -0.53 -2.94
CA ILE A 36 -9.76 -0.18 -1.67
C ILE A 36 -10.39 1.08 -1.06
N GLY A 37 -10.63 2.12 -1.88
CA GLY A 37 -11.31 3.34 -1.44
C GLY A 37 -12.71 3.09 -0.87
N GLU A 38 -13.45 2.16 -1.49
CA GLU A 38 -14.78 1.71 -1.07
C GLU A 38 -14.76 0.58 -0.02
N LYS A 39 -13.60 0.33 0.60
CA LYS A 39 -13.42 -0.65 1.69
C LYS A 39 -13.65 -2.10 1.31
N HIS A 40 -13.69 -2.43 0.02
CA HIS A 40 -13.67 -3.80 -0.51
C HIS A 40 -12.25 -4.38 -0.45
N TYR A 41 -11.61 -4.34 0.72
CA TYR A 41 -10.18 -4.64 0.89
C TYR A 41 -9.79 -6.04 0.43
N LYS A 42 -10.63 -7.05 0.71
CA LYS A 42 -10.36 -8.43 0.30
C LYS A 42 -10.29 -8.56 -1.22
N GLU A 43 -11.23 -7.95 -1.93
CA GLU A 43 -11.23 -7.94 -3.40
C GLU A 43 -10.07 -7.11 -3.96
N GLY A 44 -9.79 -5.94 -3.37
CA GLY A 44 -8.65 -5.12 -3.71
C GLY A 44 -7.32 -5.88 -3.60
N ILE A 45 -7.13 -6.66 -2.53
CA ILE A 45 -5.95 -7.54 -2.37
C ILE A 45 -5.82 -8.54 -3.51
N GLU A 46 -6.92 -9.18 -3.94
CA GLU A 46 -6.86 -10.15 -5.05
C GLU A 46 -6.42 -9.50 -6.37
N PHE A 47 -6.91 -8.29 -6.68
CA PHE A 47 -6.47 -7.58 -7.87
C PHE A 47 -5.05 -7.01 -7.76
N LEU A 48 -4.60 -6.61 -6.57
CA LEU A 48 -3.19 -6.26 -6.32
C LEU A 48 -2.27 -7.46 -6.57
N LYS A 49 -2.66 -8.69 -6.20
CA LYS A 49 -1.89 -9.90 -6.53
C LYS A 49 -1.75 -10.11 -8.03
N ILE A 50 -2.83 -9.87 -8.79
CA ILE A 50 -2.80 -9.97 -10.26
C ILE A 50 -1.86 -8.91 -10.84
N LEU A 51 -1.96 -7.65 -10.40
CA LEU A 51 -1.09 -6.57 -10.85
C LEU A 51 0.39 -6.87 -10.52
N TYR A 52 0.67 -7.35 -9.30
CA TYR A 52 2.01 -7.70 -8.87
C TYR A 52 2.59 -8.86 -9.69
N LYS A 53 1.81 -9.90 -10.00
CA LYS A 53 2.24 -11.01 -10.88
C LYS A 53 2.60 -10.54 -12.28
N LYS A 54 1.86 -9.57 -12.83
CA LYS A 54 2.14 -9.00 -14.15
C LYS A 54 3.38 -8.10 -14.14
N LYS A 55 3.53 -7.28 -13.10
CA LYS A 55 4.67 -6.38 -12.91
C LYS A 55 4.98 -6.22 -11.41
N PRO A 56 6.00 -6.92 -10.90
CA PRO A 56 6.40 -6.82 -9.51
C PRO A 56 6.71 -5.37 -9.14
N THR A 57 5.93 -4.82 -8.22
CA THR A 57 6.01 -3.42 -7.79
C THR A 57 5.93 -3.39 -6.27
N ARG A 58 6.90 -2.71 -5.63
CA ARG A 58 7.02 -2.62 -4.17
C ARG A 58 5.77 -2.04 -3.53
N THR A 59 5.21 -0.99 -4.13
CA THR A 59 3.96 -0.36 -3.68
C THR A 59 2.80 -1.34 -3.63
N TYR A 60 2.61 -2.15 -4.69
CA TYR A 60 1.51 -3.13 -4.71
C TYR A 60 1.68 -4.19 -3.62
N LEU A 61 2.91 -4.63 -3.36
CA LEU A 61 3.19 -5.59 -2.29
C LEU A 61 2.96 -4.95 -0.92
N LEU A 62 3.47 -3.74 -0.69
CA LEU A 62 3.29 -3.01 0.57
C LEU A 62 1.80 -2.77 0.88
N THR A 63 1.02 -2.31 -0.10
CA THR A 63 -0.43 -2.13 0.06
C THR A 63 -1.12 -3.46 0.41
N GLN A 64 -0.73 -4.57 -0.20
CA GLN A 64 -1.25 -5.89 0.18
C GLN A 64 -0.93 -6.21 1.65
N CYS A 65 0.31 -6.02 2.09
CA CYS A 65 0.71 -6.31 3.48
C CYS A 65 -0.09 -5.46 4.48
N MET A 66 -0.23 -4.16 4.21
CA MET A 66 -0.99 -3.24 5.04
C MET A 66 -2.47 -3.61 5.13
N LEU A 67 -3.12 -3.94 4.00
CA LEU A 67 -4.52 -4.35 3.98
C LEU A 67 -4.74 -5.70 4.67
N LYS A 68 -3.86 -6.68 4.47
CA LYS A 68 -3.90 -7.96 5.18
C LYS A 68 -3.81 -7.74 6.70
N LYS A 69 -2.85 -6.93 7.15
CA LYS A 69 -2.68 -6.59 8.56
C LYS A 69 -3.90 -5.85 9.13
N ARG A 70 -4.47 -4.91 8.38
CA ARG A 70 -5.71 -4.20 8.72
C ARG A 70 -6.91 -5.14 8.89
N LEU A 71 -6.92 -6.27 8.17
CA LEU A 71 -7.93 -7.32 8.26
C LEU A 71 -7.62 -8.38 9.34
N GLY A 72 -6.53 -8.22 10.10
CA GLY A 72 -6.15 -9.11 11.21
C GLY A 72 -5.13 -10.19 10.87
N ASP A 73 -4.63 -10.24 9.64
CA ASP A 73 -3.52 -11.13 9.26
C ASP A 73 -2.21 -10.66 9.92
N LYS A 74 -1.41 -11.60 10.42
CA LYS A 74 -0.17 -11.33 11.16
C LYS A 74 1.09 -11.75 10.42
N ASP A 75 1.00 -12.07 9.13
CA ASP A 75 2.16 -12.39 8.30
C ASP A 75 3.18 -11.24 8.27
N SER A 76 4.23 -11.36 9.08
CA SER A 76 5.34 -10.40 9.12
C SER A 76 6.25 -10.52 7.92
N GLY A 77 6.34 -11.70 7.29
CA GLY A 77 7.21 -11.96 6.14
C GLY A 77 6.85 -11.08 4.94
N CYS A 78 5.58 -10.74 4.78
CA CYS A 78 5.11 -9.85 3.72
C CYS A 78 5.87 -8.51 3.69
N TYR A 79 6.14 -7.90 4.85
CA TYR A 79 6.86 -6.63 4.89
C TYR A 79 8.37 -6.81 4.71
N GLU A 80 8.93 -7.96 5.09
CA GLU A 80 10.33 -8.31 4.85
C GLU A 80 10.60 -8.44 3.35
N ASP A 81 9.66 -9.02 2.59
CA ASP A 81 9.72 -9.10 1.13
C ASP A 81 9.79 -7.70 0.49
N VAL A 82 9.05 -6.72 1.02
CA VAL A 82 9.10 -5.32 0.54
C VAL A 82 10.46 -4.68 0.83
N VAL A 83 11.03 -4.94 2.01
CA VAL A 83 12.37 -4.48 2.40
C VAL A 83 13.41 -5.07 1.43
N HIS A 84 13.41 -6.39 1.24
CA HIS A 84 14.35 -7.07 0.34
C HIS A 84 14.27 -6.54 -1.09
N LEU A 85 13.05 -6.37 -1.62
CA LEU A 85 12.87 -5.84 -2.97
C LEU A 85 13.36 -4.38 -3.09
N SER A 86 13.20 -3.57 -2.04
CA SER A 86 13.70 -2.18 -2.00
C SER A 86 15.22 -2.14 -2.03
N GLU A 87 15.86 -3.00 -1.24
CA GLU A 87 17.32 -3.10 -1.15
C GLU A 87 17.95 -3.59 -2.45
N GLN A 88 17.36 -4.61 -3.08
CA GLN A 88 17.80 -5.11 -4.38
C GLN A 88 17.72 -4.03 -5.47
N GLN A 89 16.74 -3.14 -5.39
CA GLN A 89 16.55 -2.03 -6.33
C GLN A 89 17.35 -0.77 -5.92
N ASN A 90 17.97 -0.77 -4.75
CA ASN A 90 18.62 0.40 -4.14
C ASN A 90 17.71 1.64 -4.08
N LEU A 91 16.44 1.43 -3.74
CA LEU A 91 15.42 2.49 -3.67
C LEU A 91 15.04 2.76 -2.21
N ILE A 92 15.37 3.98 -1.74
CA ILE A 92 15.09 4.46 -0.39
C ILE A 92 13.99 5.51 -0.48
N ASP A 93 12.75 5.06 -0.45
CA ASP A 93 11.54 5.88 -0.57
C ASP A 93 10.53 5.59 0.57
N SER A 94 9.36 6.19 0.50
CA SER A 94 8.30 6.02 1.51
C SER A 94 7.89 4.56 1.70
N ASP A 95 7.92 3.75 0.64
CA ASP A 95 7.54 2.33 0.71
C ASP A 95 8.55 1.55 1.53
N TYR A 96 9.84 1.76 1.28
CA TYR A 96 10.92 1.14 2.06
C TYR A 96 10.85 1.55 3.53
N VAL A 97 10.70 2.85 3.81
CA VAL A 97 10.65 3.35 5.19
C VAL A 97 9.41 2.82 5.92
N THR A 98 8.27 2.73 5.24
CA THR A 98 7.07 2.12 5.80
C THR A 98 7.28 0.64 6.10
N ALA A 99 7.86 -0.13 5.18
CA ALA A 99 8.14 -1.54 5.41
C ALA A 99 9.07 -1.78 6.60
N LEU A 100 10.12 -0.95 6.75
CA LEU A 100 11.01 -0.97 7.91
C LEU A 100 10.27 -0.69 9.22
N PHE A 101 9.36 0.28 9.25
CA PHE A 101 8.55 0.56 10.44
C PHE A 101 7.78 -0.68 10.90
N PHE A 102 7.26 -1.50 9.98
CA PHE A 102 6.53 -2.71 10.30
C PHE A 102 7.40 -3.91 10.70
N THR A 103 8.68 -3.95 10.32
CA THR A 103 9.58 -5.11 10.48
C THR A 103 10.74 -4.88 11.46
N ASP A 104 11.54 -3.84 11.24
CA ASP A 104 12.77 -3.55 11.98
C ASP A 104 12.76 -2.09 12.46
N THR A 105 12.32 -1.90 13.70
CA THR A 105 12.20 -0.57 14.32
C THR A 105 13.55 0.11 14.54
N LYS A 106 14.62 -0.66 14.70
CA LYS A 106 15.97 -0.11 14.88
C LYS A 106 16.47 0.46 13.56
N LYS A 107 16.41 -0.33 12.48
CA LYS A 107 16.80 0.10 11.15
C LYS A 107 15.92 1.22 10.62
N PHE A 108 14.61 1.17 10.87
CA PHE A 108 13.70 2.29 10.62
C PHE A 108 14.20 3.60 11.25
N SER A 109 14.56 3.57 12.53
CA SER A 109 15.03 4.77 13.25
C SER A 109 16.34 5.32 12.66
N THR A 110 17.28 4.45 12.32
CA THR A 110 18.54 4.83 11.67
C THR A 110 18.30 5.45 10.29
N VAL A 111 17.49 4.81 9.44
CA VAL A 111 17.17 5.30 8.09
C VAL A 111 16.41 6.62 8.16
N LYS A 112 15.43 6.75 9.07
CA LYS A 112 14.71 8.01 9.32
C LYS A 112 15.68 9.16 9.62
N GLN A 113 16.59 8.97 10.58
CA GLN A 113 17.57 10.01 10.95
C GLN A 113 18.49 10.37 9.79
N GLN A 114 18.93 9.39 9.01
CA GLN A 114 19.75 9.61 7.83
C GLN A 114 19.01 10.44 6.77
N LEU A 115 17.76 10.09 6.45
CA LEU A 115 16.96 10.79 5.45
C LEU A 115 16.65 12.24 5.82
N ILE A 116 16.42 12.52 7.10
CA ILE A 116 16.26 13.89 7.61
C ILE A 116 17.58 14.67 7.48
N LYS A 117 18.70 14.07 7.89
CA LYS A 117 20.03 14.70 7.79
C LYS A 117 20.43 15.00 6.34
N GLU A 118 20.03 14.15 5.40
CA GLU A 118 20.26 14.32 3.96
C GLU A 118 19.26 15.29 3.29
N ASN A 119 18.33 15.90 4.05
CA ASN A 119 17.25 16.75 3.53
C ASN A 119 16.35 16.08 2.48
N LYS A 120 16.26 14.73 2.49
CA LYS A 120 15.37 13.98 1.59
C LYS A 120 13.92 13.97 2.10
N PHE A 121 13.75 14.02 3.42
CA PHE A 121 12.47 14.07 4.10
C PHE A 121 12.54 15.08 5.26
N LYS A 122 11.39 15.66 5.62
CA LYS A 122 11.22 16.51 6.81
C LYS A 122 10.75 15.67 7.98
N GLU A 123 10.94 16.15 9.21
CA GLU A 123 10.38 15.48 10.39
C GLU A 123 8.86 15.31 10.31
N SER A 124 8.17 16.29 9.73
CA SER A 124 6.72 16.27 9.52
C SER A 124 6.25 15.07 8.70
N ASP A 125 7.07 14.60 7.76
CA ASP A 125 6.74 13.48 6.88
C ASP A 125 6.69 12.15 7.64
N PHE A 126 7.25 12.12 8.86
CA PHE A 126 7.26 10.94 9.72
C PHE A 126 6.20 10.95 10.81
N LEU A 127 5.34 11.98 10.89
CA LEU A 127 4.35 12.09 11.96
C LEU A 127 3.40 10.90 12.00
N VAL A 128 3.01 10.35 10.84
CA VAL A 128 2.12 9.18 10.73
C VAL A 128 2.67 7.95 11.48
N PHE A 129 3.99 7.78 11.54
CA PHE A 129 4.62 6.64 12.22
C PHE A 129 4.53 6.74 13.75
N THR A 130 4.23 7.92 14.30
CA THR A 130 4.08 8.11 15.76
C THR A 130 2.77 7.55 16.31
N LEU A 131 1.80 7.27 15.44
CA LEU A 131 0.48 6.75 15.80
C LEU A 131 0.52 5.29 16.27
N GLY A 132 1.62 4.58 15.98
CA GLY A 132 1.70 3.13 16.12
C GLY A 132 1.09 2.40 14.92
N LYS A 133 1.50 1.14 14.75
CA LYS A 133 1.20 0.31 13.56
C LYS A 133 -0.30 0.18 13.28
N GLU A 134 -1.10 -0.14 14.29
CA GLU A 134 -2.53 -0.38 14.11
C GLU A 134 -3.28 0.92 13.77
N LYS A 135 -3.07 1.98 14.55
CA LYS A 135 -3.73 3.27 14.32
C LYS A 135 -3.35 3.87 12.96
N MET A 136 -2.07 3.78 12.56
CA MET A 136 -1.62 4.17 11.22
C MET A 136 -2.43 3.44 10.14
N LEU A 137 -2.61 2.12 10.25
CA LEU A 137 -3.40 1.36 9.27
C LEU A 137 -4.88 1.76 9.25
N HIS A 138 -5.47 2.08 10.40
CA HIS A 138 -6.84 2.58 10.48
C HIS A 138 -7.01 3.97 9.87
N GLU A 139 -5.98 4.83 9.93
CA GLU A 139 -6.04 6.14 9.28
C GLU A 139 -5.88 6.04 7.76
N LEU A 140 -4.99 5.15 7.29
CA LEU A 140 -4.80 4.91 5.85
C LEU A 140 -5.94 4.12 5.21
N PHE A 141 -6.55 3.20 5.96
CA PHE A 141 -7.61 2.28 5.52
C PHE A 141 -8.75 2.25 6.55
N PRO A 142 -9.63 3.27 6.56
CA PRO A 142 -10.65 3.46 7.59
C PRO A 142 -11.74 2.39 7.59
#